data_AF-A0A9P4Z0N3-F1
#
_entry.id   AF-A0A9P4Z0N3-F1
#
_cell.length_a   1.000
_cell.length_b   1.000
_cell.length_c   1.000
_cell.angle_alpha   90.00
_cell.angle_beta   90.00
_cell.angle_gamma   90.00
#
_symmetry.space_group_name_H-M   'P 1'
#
loop_
_entity.id
_entity.type
_entity.pdbx_description
1 polymer ?
#
loop_
_entity_poly.entity_id
_entity_poly.type
_entity_poly.pdbx_seq_one_letter_code
_entity_poly.pdbx_strand_id
1 'polypeptide(L)'
;MRLSHQLAAVLASYATTPLALGKSFQSTPVMGWNSYNQVACSPNDSVIASAISSLADRGFVDAGYRYLQVDCGWASRDQQRNSSTKALKIDLDAFPDGLQHLSDLARSKGMIWSMYSDAGTRMCDTEVPSPVLGSLGNEAADAELFKSLGTAYVKYDNCYVDGPDASQNAPKDARPDFVSRFTTMWDALQEVGIDGMLICQWGVPFSTDSGLQGPDKWSREISTSFRLSDDIATGWDNVYRIYNQAVHIARSGLIGPGHIADADLLEVGNPGMTDVEQETHFAIWAMLKSALMISTDVSALSDSAVSVLQNPGLIAINQDAAVKPVELVQRYTSDHDIWRGDLANGDLAVLVVDLSNETRTLGLDLSEIGLSSATVLNLWNNQTIDDATSFSAQVSGHGSLALRLSNVQPSSASAPSYNYVAFETGTLTDGANIQPCSGCASSSKVGGIGGSSGGKVVLSNIRTSQATQNVIFDYINGDVGYLGGSNNERLASVSVSGGAVQTVSFPLSGYNWDTDVYRGYSVELSGFSTDSANNITVSGSGSGTDPAPQFDRIGIVA
;
A
#
# COMPACT_ATOMS: atom_id res chain seq x y z
N MET A 1 44.73 -71.70 -6.41
CA MET A 1 45.85 -70.98 -5.77
C MET A 1 46.00 -69.65 -6.49
N ARG A 2 45.79 -68.54 -5.76
CA ARG A 2 46.06 -67.12 -6.11
C ARG A 2 45.39 -66.56 -7.38
N LEU A 3 44.41 -65.68 -7.17
CA LEU A 3 44.26 -64.47 -7.98
C LEU A 3 43.93 -63.28 -7.08
N SER A 4 44.79 -62.28 -7.24
CA SER A 4 44.94 -60.99 -6.59
C SER A 4 43.69 -60.11 -6.71
N HIS A 5 43.20 -59.58 -5.59
CA HIS A 5 42.27 -58.46 -5.57
C HIS A 5 43.06 -57.16 -5.39
N GLN A 6 43.00 -56.28 -6.39
CA GLN A 6 43.44 -54.90 -6.29
C GLN A 6 42.45 -54.11 -5.43
N LEU A 7 42.93 -53.45 -4.38
CA LEU A 7 42.17 -52.42 -3.67
C LEU A 7 42.13 -51.15 -4.55
N ALA A 8 40.93 -50.73 -4.93
CA ALA A 8 40.64 -49.35 -5.31
C ALA A 8 39.99 -48.67 -4.10
N ALA A 9 40.69 -47.72 -3.49
CA ALA A 9 40.13 -46.87 -2.45
C ALA A 9 39.19 -45.84 -3.11
N VAL A 10 37.88 -45.97 -2.85
CA VAL A 10 36.90 -44.92 -3.17
C VAL A 10 36.85 -43.98 -1.97
N LEU A 11 37.47 -42.81 -2.12
CA LEU A 11 37.27 -41.67 -1.22
C LEU A 11 35.86 -41.12 -1.46
N ALA A 12 34.94 -41.41 -0.54
CA ALA A 12 33.64 -40.75 -0.49
C ALA A 12 33.85 -39.32 0.04
N SER A 13 33.84 -38.33 -0.86
CA SER A 13 33.70 -36.93 -0.49
C SER A 13 32.28 -36.71 0.02
N TYR A 14 32.11 -36.56 1.33
CA TYR A 14 30.88 -36.01 1.89
C TYR A 14 30.81 -34.54 1.48
N ALA A 15 30.04 -34.25 0.42
CA ALA A 15 29.59 -32.90 0.16
C ALA A 15 28.61 -32.54 1.29
N THR A 16 29.08 -31.79 2.27
CA THR A 16 28.21 -31.04 3.17
C THR A 16 27.53 -29.98 2.30
N THR A 17 26.32 -30.24 1.84
CA THR A 17 25.40 -29.17 1.45
C THR A 17 25.27 -28.25 2.66
N PRO A 18 25.62 -26.95 2.57
CA PRO A 18 25.20 -26.04 3.61
C PRO A 18 23.68 -26.09 3.62
N LEU A 19 23.08 -26.50 4.75
CA LEU A 19 21.72 -26.08 5.03
C LEU A 19 21.80 -24.55 5.08
N ALA A 20 21.36 -23.89 4.00
CA ALA A 20 20.85 -22.56 4.15
C ALA A 20 19.71 -22.69 5.16
N LEU A 21 19.98 -22.32 6.42
CA LEU A 21 18.92 -21.92 7.33
C LEU A 21 18.16 -20.87 6.54
N GLY A 22 16.96 -21.21 6.06
CA GLY A 22 16.06 -20.24 5.46
C GLY A 22 15.91 -19.15 6.49
N LYS A 23 16.53 -17.99 6.23
CA LYS A 23 16.33 -16.80 7.04
C LYS A 23 14.82 -16.63 7.11
N SER A 24 14.25 -16.66 8.31
CA SER A 24 12.81 -16.52 8.48
C SER A 24 12.47 -15.06 8.23
N PHE A 25 12.32 -14.71 6.95
CA PHE A 25 11.75 -13.44 6.55
C PHE A 25 10.37 -13.30 7.17
N GLN A 26 10.01 -12.07 7.49
CA GLN A 26 8.66 -11.74 7.89
C GLN A 26 7.66 -12.27 6.84
N SER A 27 6.83 -13.23 7.24
CA SER A 27 5.95 -13.95 6.33
C SER A 27 4.57 -13.29 6.16
N THR A 28 4.19 -12.39 7.05
CA THR A 28 2.90 -11.67 7.08
C THR A 28 3.12 -10.22 7.51
N PRO A 29 2.20 -9.28 7.24
CA PRO A 29 2.36 -7.87 7.61
C PRO A 29 2.64 -7.67 9.10
N VAL A 30 3.43 -6.64 9.46
CA VAL A 30 3.75 -6.39 10.88
C VAL A 30 2.49 -5.89 11.57
N MET A 31 2.28 -6.32 12.80
CA MET A 31 1.25 -5.77 13.68
C MET A 31 1.90 -5.29 14.96
N GLY A 32 1.62 -4.06 15.38
CA GLY A 32 2.34 -3.48 16.50
C GLY A 32 1.92 -2.07 16.86
N TRP A 33 2.85 -1.34 17.46
CA TRP A 33 2.70 0.05 17.83
C TRP A 33 3.94 0.85 17.44
N ASN A 34 3.74 2.09 16.97
CA ASN A 34 4.78 3.05 16.62
C ASN A 34 4.50 4.38 17.35
N SER A 35 5.54 5.02 17.88
CA SER A 35 5.41 6.24 18.69
C SER A 35 5.06 7.53 17.93
N TYR A 36 5.25 7.58 16.61
CA TYR A 36 5.27 8.83 15.84
C TYR A 36 3.98 9.64 15.92
N ASN A 37 2.80 9.09 15.57
CA ASN A 37 1.60 9.94 15.58
C ASN A 37 1.13 10.33 17.00
N GLN A 38 1.54 9.59 18.04
CA GLN A 38 1.22 9.94 19.43
C GLN A 38 2.10 11.08 19.96
N VAL A 39 3.42 11.03 19.72
CA VAL A 39 4.38 11.93 20.38
C VAL A 39 5.38 12.60 19.42
N ALA A 40 5.19 12.46 18.12
CA ALA A 40 6.12 12.88 17.07
C ALA A 40 7.55 12.44 17.40
N CYS A 41 8.52 13.34 17.26
CA CYS A 41 9.93 13.08 17.59
C CYS A 41 10.28 13.45 19.04
N SER A 42 9.36 13.22 19.99
CA SER A 42 9.58 13.45 21.42
C SER A 42 9.16 12.26 22.32
N PRO A 43 9.47 11.00 21.97
CA PRO A 43 9.27 9.89 22.88
C PRO A 43 10.17 10.03 24.12
N ASN A 44 9.75 9.42 25.23
CA ASN A 44 10.54 9.33 26.45
C ASN A 44 10.24 8.03 27.18
N ASP A 45 11.04 7.74 28.20
CA ASP A 45 10.97 6.49 28.98
C ASP A 45 9.55 6.13 29.44
N SER A 46 8.85 7.10 30.03
CA SER A 46 7.51 6.92 30.58
C SER A 46 6.46 6.61 29.50
N VAL A 47 6.51 7.31 28.38
CA VAL A 47 5.60 7.08 27.24
C VAL A 47 5.77 5.67 26.71
N ILE A 48 7.01 5.24 26.47
CA ILE A 48 7.29 3.92 25.92
C ILE A 48 6.91 2.81 26.91
N ALA A 49 7.25 2.96 28.20
CA ALA A 49 6.85 2.01 29.24
C ALA A 49 5.32 1.89 29.41
N SER A 50 4.60 3.02 29.28
CA SER A 50 3.14 3.06 29.32
C SER A 50 2.52 2.35 28.12
N ALA A 51 3.04 2.59 26.90
CA ALA A 51 2.59 1.90 25.69
C ALA A 51 2.81 0.37 25.80
N ILE A 52 4.00 -0.05 26.23
CA ILE A 52 4.31 -1.48 26.46
C ILE A 52 3.35 -2.12 27.45
N SER A 53 3.08 -1.46 28.58
CA SER A 53 2.19 -2.00 29.60
C SER A 53 0.76 -2.07 29.08
N SER A 54 0.28 -1.01 28.43
CA SER A 54 -1.09 -0.91 27.91
C SER A 54 -1.37 -1.91 26.79
N LEU A 55 -0.43 -2.13 25.86
CA LEU A 55 -0.58 -3.14 24.81
C LEU A 55 -0.72 -4.55 25.39
N ALA A 56 0.06 -4.88 26.42
CA ALA A 56 -0.05 -6.18 27.08
C ALA A 56 -1.35 -6.29 27.89
N ASP A 57 -1.64 -5.31 28.73
CA ASP A 57 -2.75 -5.37 29.69
C ASP A 57 -4.13 -5.25 29.02
N ARG A 58 -4.20 -4.63 27.83
CA ARG A 58 -5.43 -4.49 27.03
C ARG A 58 -5.57 -5.57 25.94
N GLY A 59 -4.75 -6.62 25.95
CA GLY A 59 -4.90 -7.78 25.06
C GLY A 59 -4.41 -7.61 23.62
N PHE A 60 -3.73 -6.52 23.29
CA PHE A 60 -3.22 -6.29 21.94
C PHE A 60 -2.12 -7.28 21.55
N VAL A 61 -1.25 -7.65 22.50
CA VAL A 61 -0.22 -8.67 22.26
C VAL A 61 -0.85 -10.02 21.89
N ASP A 62 -1.94 -10.40 22.57
CA ASP A 62 -2.68 -11.64 22.29
C ASP A 62 -3.43 -11.58 20.95
N ALA A 63 -3.90 -10.39 20.55
CA ALA A 63 -4.47 -10.12 19.24
C ALA A 63 -3.43 -10.10 18.09
N GLY A 64 -2.13 -10.20 18.41
CA GLY A 64 -1.03 -10.27 17.44
C GLY A 64 -0.20 -9.01 17.29
N TYR A 65 -0.57 -7.90 17.95
CA TYR A 65 0.21 -6.65 17.95
C TYR A 65 1.47 -6.81 18.80
N ARG A 66 2.54 -7.27 18.15
CA ARG A 66 3.79 -7.67 18.81
C ARG A 66 4.94 -6.74 18.54
N TYR A 67 4.95 -5.99 17.44
CA TYR A 67 6.05 -5.07 17.17
C TYR A 67 5.90 -3.80 18.02
N LEU A 68 6.97 -3.39 18.70
CA LEU A 68 7.03 -2.11 19.40
C LEU A 68 8.16 -1.29 18.79
N GLN A 69 7.81 -0.26 18.03
CA GLN A 69 8.74 0.59 17.30
C GLN A 69 8.87 1.95 17.98
N VAL A 70 10.10 2.27 18.43
CA VAL A 70 10.46 3.63 18.85
C VAL A 70 10.91 4.38 17.61
N ASP A 71 10.08 5.35 17.17
CA ASP A 71 10.33 6.18 15.99
C ASP A 71 11.30 7.34 16.32
N CYS A 72 11.37 8.39 15.50
CA CYS A 72 12.26 9.53 15.70
C CYS A 72 12.23 10.11 17.14
N GLY A 73 13.34 10.75 17.53
CA GLY A 73 13.49 11.41 18.84
C GLY A 73 14.12 10.54 19.95
N TRP A 74 14.47 9.27 19.67
CA TRP A 74 15.21 8.43 20.62
C TRP A 74 16.72 8.75 20.70
N ALA A 75 17.28 9.30 19.62
CA ALA A 75 18.71 9.53 19.47
C ALA A 75 19.12 10.93 19.96
N SER A 76 20.34 11.03 20.48
CA SER A 76 20.90 12.24 21.05
C SER A 76 20.96 13.38 20.03
N ARG A 77 20.62 14.58 20.49
CA ARG A 77 20.62 15.82 19.69
C ARG A 77 21.97 16.55 19.71
N ASP A 78 23.02 15.98 20.30
CA ASP A 78 24.33 16.63 20.45
C ASP A 78 25.21 16.60 19.19
N GLN A 79 24.71 15.99 18.11
CA GLN A 79 25.39 15.81 16.83
C GLN A 79 26.73 15.06 16.94
N GLN A 80 26.85 14.18 17.94
CA GLN A 80 28.03 13.34 18.12
C GLN A 80 27.68 11.86 18.03
N ARG A 81 28.59 11.12 17.41
CA ARG A 81 28.60 9.65 17.48
C ARG A 81 29.36 9.20 18.73
N ASN A 82 29.09 7.99 19.18
CA ASN A 82 29.90 7.37 20.21
C ASN A 82 31.37 7.32 19.75
N SER A 83 32.29 7.83 20.57
CA SER A 83 33.70 8.01 20.17
C SER A 83 34.41 6.68 19.88
N SER A 84 34.01 5.61 20.56
CA SER A 84 34.57 4.26 20.44
C SER A 84 33.88 3.43 19.36
N THR A 85 32.55 3.32 19.39
CA THR A 85 31.81 2.43 18.48
C THR A 85 31.47 3.09 17.15
N LYS A 86 31.52 4.42 17.06
CA LYS A 86 30.99 5.23 15.95
C LYS A 86 29.48 5.14 15.74
N ALA A 87 28.76 4.40 16.57
CA ALA A 87 27.31 4.31 16.50
C ALA A 87 26.64 5.62 16.95
N LEU A 88 25.37 5.78 16.59
CA LEU A 88 24.47 6.78 17.15
C LEU A 88 24.44 6.72 18.70
N LYS A 89 24.14 7.84 19.33
CA LYS A 89 23.97 7.93 20.78
C LYS A 89 22.49 7.98 21.13
N ILE A 90 22.11 7.37 22.24
CA ILE A 90 20.76 7.51 22.81
C ILE A 90 20.65 8.87 23.52
N ASP A 91 19.49 9.52 23.42
CA ASP A 91 19.18 10.71 24.21
C ASP A 91 18.92 10.34 25.67
N LEU A 92 19.90 10.60 26.55
CA LEU A 92 19.79 10.27 27.98
C LEU A 92 18.95 11.28 28.77
N ASP A 93 18.56 12.42 28.19
CA ASP A 93 17.60 13.31 28.85
C ASP A 93 16.17 12.76 28.69
N ALA A 94 15.87 12.16 27.54
CA ALA A 94 14.59 11.47 27.28
C ALA A 94 14.56 10.03 27.83
N PHE A 95 15.71 9.35 27.86
CA PHE A 95 15.87 7.96 28.30
C PHE A 95 17.03 7.83 29.30
N PRO A 96 16.85 8.23 30.59
CA PRO A 96 17.92 8.30 31.58
C PRO A 96 18.70 7.01 31.80
N ASP A 97 18.02 5.86 31.68
CA ASP A 97 18.60 4.52 31.82
C ASP A 97 18.97 3.87 30.47
N GLY A 98 18.89 4.64 29.37
CA GLY A 98 19.01 4.14 28.00
C GLY A 98 17.73 3.43 27.52
N LEU A 99 17.84 2.65 26.44
CA LEU A 99 16.69 1.93 25.85
C LEU A 99 16.64 0.44 26.22
N GLN A 100 17.70 -0.10 26.82
CA GLN A 100 17.84 -1.54 27.03
C GLN A 100 16.76 -2.10 27.95
N HIS A 101 16.43 -1.41 29.05
CA HIS A 101 15.40 -1.89 29.98
C HIS A 101 13.99 -1.85 29.37
N LEU A 102 13.71 -0.89 28.48
CA LEU A 102 12.43 -0.84 27.74
C LEU A 102 12.34 -1.98 26.74
N SER A 103 13.43 -2.28 26.03
CA SER A 103 13.51 -3.47 25.16
C SER A 103 13.31 -4.75 25.97
N ASP A 104 13.98 -4.89 27.10
CA ASP A 104 13.82 -6.06 27.98
C ASP A 104 12.39 -6.17 28.52
N LEU A 105 11.76 -5.06 28.89
CA LEU A 105 10.37 -5.01 29.32
C LEU A 105 9.42 -5.45 28.20
N ALA A 106 9.55 -4.88 26.99
CA ALA A 106 8.73 -5.24 25.85
C ALA A 106 8.86 -6.74 25.51
N ARG A 107 10.09 -7.25 25.42
CA ARG A 107 10.36 -8.66 25.14
C ARG A 107 9.85 -9.57 26.25
N SER A 108 9.92 -9.16 27.51
CA SER A 108 9.35 -9.93 28.63
C SER A 108 7.83 -10.07 28.55
N LYS A 109 7.16 -9.13 27.87
CA LYS A 109 5.72 -9.14 27.57
C LYS A 109 5.39 -9.78 26.21
N GLY A 110 6.36 -10.44 25.56
CA GLY A 110 6.15 -11.17 24.30
C GLY A 110 6.14 -10.28 23.04
N MET A 111 6.60 -9.03 23.15
CA MET A 111 6.77 -8.12 22.03
C MET A 111 8.12 -8.31 21.34
N ILE A 112 8.21 -7.77 20.14
CA ILE A 112 9.36 -7.72 19.25
C ILE A 112 9.82 -6.25 19.21
N TRP A 113 11.03 -5.99 19.71
CA TRP A 113 11.58 -4.64 19.75
C TRP A 113 12.03 -4.18 18.36
N SER A 114 11.68 -2.95 18.00
CA SER A 114 11.97 -2.32 16.72
C SER A 114 12.51 -0.90 16.89
N MET A 115 13.44 -0.53 16.01
CA MET A 115 14.11 0.79 16.04
C MET A 115 13.89 1.55 14.73
N TYR A 116 14.22 2.84 14.76
CA TYR A 116 14.15 3.77 13.64
C TYR A 116 15.52 4.39 13.35
N SER A 117 15.85 4.55 12.07
CA SER A 117 16.94 5.40 11.60
C SER A 117 16.67 5.91 10.18
N ASP A 118 17.64 6.54 9.55
CA ASP A 118 17.50 7.25 8.28
C ASP A 118 18.68 6.99 7.33
N ALA A 119 18.38 6.85 6.04
CA ALA A 119 19.30 6.65 4.93
C ALA A 119 20.00 7.94 4.46
N GLY A 120 19.83 9.05 5.15
CA GLY A 120 20.60 10.29 4.98
C GLY A 120 21.49 10.64 6.16
N THR A 121 22.04 11.86 6.11
CA THR A 121 23.03 12.36 7.09
C THR A 121 22.41 12.78 8.42
N ARG A 122 21.10 13.07 8.43
CA ARG A 122 20.30 13.42 9.60
C ARG A 122 19.00 12.62 9.54
N MET A 123 18.46 12.22 10.70
CA MET A 123 17.13 11.63 10.75
C MET A 123 16.05 12.67 10.45
N CYS A 124 14.90 12.25 9.91
CA CYS A 124 13.70 13.07 9.98
C CYS A 124 13.41 13.49 11.44
N ASP A 125 13.05 14.76 11.64
CA ASP A 125 12.67 15.34 12.93
C ASP A 125 11.63 16.45 12.70
N THR A 126 10.88 16.81 13.74
CA THR A 126 9.99 17.97 13.69
C THR A 126 10.74 19.31 13.59
N GLU A 127 12.01 19.33 13.99
CA GLU A 127 12.92 20.47 13.84
C GLU A 127 13.62 20.44 12.47
N VAL A 128 13.68 21.60 11.79
CA VAL A 128 14.30 21.73 10.46
C VAL A 128 15.35 22.84 10.47
N PRO A 129 16.65 22.54 10.25
CA PRO A 129 17.22 21.22 10.00
C PRO A 129 17.23 20.34 11.26
N SER A 130 17.03 19.03 11.10
CA SER A 130 17.05 18.07 12.20
C SER A 130 18.38 18.10 12.96
N PRO A 131 18.42 18.17 14.29
CA PRO A 131 19.67 18.11 15.04
C PRO A 131 20.15 16.67 15.27
N VAL A 132 19.44 15.67 14.78
CA VAL A 132 19.71 14.24 15.03
C VAL A 132 20.44 13.64 13.84
N LEU A 133 21.54 12.92 14.09
CA LEU A 133 22.32 12.26 13.03
C LEU A 133 21.56 11.06 12.44
N GLY A 134 21.65 10.88 11.13
CA GLY A 134 21.19 9.68 10.41
C GLY A 134 22.32 8.66 10.23
N SER A 135 22.01 7.50 9.65
CA SER A 135 22.96 6.38 9.57
C SER A 135 23.88 6.39 8.36
N LEU A 136 23.70 7.32 7.42
CA LEU A 136 24.47 7.34 6.17
C LEU A 136 26.00 7.28 6.43
N GLY A 137 26.64 6.25 5.87
CA GLY A 137 28.08 5.98 5.99
C GLY A 137 28.53 5.38 7.33
N ASN A 138 27.61 5.05 8.23
CA ASN A 138 27.87 4.44 9.54
C ASN A 138 26.91 3.27 9.83
N GLU A 139 26.28 2.72 8.79
CA GLU A 139 25.21 1.73 8.88
C GLU A 139 25.62 0.49 9.68
N ALA A 140 26.84 -0.03 9.47
CA ALA A 140 27.37 -1.17 10.22
C ALA A 140 27.48 -0.92 11.74
N ALA A 141 27.94 0.28 12.14
CA ALA A 141 28.05 0.62 13.55
C ALA A 141 26.67 0.81 14.21
N ASP A 142 25.73 1.39 13.46
CA ASP A 142 24.36 1.60 13.92
C ASP A 142 23.59 0.26 13.99
N ALA A 143 23.83 -0.67 13.07
CA ALA A 143 23.28 -2.02 13.11
C ALA A 143 23.74 -2.80 14.36
N GLU A 144 25.01 -2.72 14.73
CA GLU A 144 25.52 -3.33 15.98
C GLU A 144 24.86 -2.73 17.23
N LEU A 145 24.61 -1.41 17.24
CA LEU A 145 23.83 -0.78 18.31
C LEU A 145 22.42 -1.35 18.37
N PHE A 146 21.71 -1.43 17.23
CA PHE A 146 20.36 -2.01 17.20
C PHE A 146 20.36 -3.47 17.66
N LYS A 147 21.36 -4.25 17.26
CA LYS A 147 21.52 -5.63 17.71
C LYS A 147 21.70 -5.71 19.23
N SER A 148 22.50 -4.81 19.80
CA SER A 148 22.73 -4.76 21.25
C SER A 148 21.44 -4.51 22.04
N LEU A 149 20.52 -3.74 21.46
CA LEU A 149 19.18 -3.46 22.02
C LEU A 149 18.18 -4.61 21.80
N GLY A 150 18.58 -5.72 21.18
CA GLY A 150 17.68 -6.84 20.88
C GLY A 150 16.65 -6.54 19.79
N THR A 151 16.93 -5.56 18.92
CA THR A 151 16.09 -5.22 17.77
C THR A 151 15.95 -6.39 16.81
N ALA A 152 14.75 -6.57 16.24
CA ALA A 152 14.50 -7.55 15.17
C ALA A 152 13.96 -6.92 13.88
N TYR A 153 13.57 -5.64 13.92
CA TYR A 153 13.02 -4.91 12.78
C TYR A 153 13.42 -3.44 12.82
N VAL A 154 13.78 -2.85 11.69
CA VAL A 154 14.16 -1.42 11.60
C VAL A 154 13.30 -0.68 10.57
N LYS A 155 12.71 0.46 10.96
CA LYS A 155 12.21 1.45 9.99
C LYS A 155 13.38 2.31 9.54
N TYR A 156 13.64 2.36 8.24
CA TYR A 156 14.76 3.10 7.67
C TYR A 156 14.26 4.18 6.71
N ASP A 157 14.32 5.43 7.16
CA ASP A 157 13.75 6.61 6.51
C ASP A 157 14.70 7.24 5.47
N ASN A 158 14.34 8.40 4.91
CA ASN A 158 15.03 8.98 3.76
C ASN A 158 15.24 10.51 3.82
N CYS A 159 15.26 11.15 5.00
CA CYS A 159 15.53 12.58 5.10
C CYS A 159 17.02 12.93 4.91
N TYR A 160 17.34 14.16 4.50
CA TYR A 160 18.71 14.70 4.50
C TYR A 160 19.76 13.86 3.75
N VAL A 161 19.33 13.23 2.65
CA VAL A 161 20.18 12.36 1.85
C VAL A 161 21.30 13.13 1.15
N ASP A 162 21.00 14.34 0.68
CA ASP A 162 21.96 15.15 -0.08
C ASP A 162 22.83 16.04 0.82
N GLY A 163 22.58 16.02 2.13
CA GLY A 163 23.31 16.78 3.12
C GLY A 163 22.44 17.27 4.29
N PRO A 164 23.05 18.02 5.23
CA PRO A 164 22.44 18.40 6.49
C PRO A 164 21.56 19.66 6.43
N ASP A 165 21.41 20.31 5.28
CA ASP A 165 20.77 21.62 5.18
C ASP A 165 19.23 21.51 5.21
N ALA A 166 18.57 22.58 5.68
CA ALA A 166 17.11 22.62 5.81
C ALA A 166 16.37 22.32 4.50
N SER A 167 16.91 22.75 3.35
CA SER A 167 16.32 22.51 2.02
C SER A 167 16.42 21.06 1.55
N GLN A 168 17.14 20.21 2.29
CA GLN A 168 17.36 18.80 1.98
C GLN A 168 16.51 17.88 2.87
N ASN A 169 15.60 18.45 3.66
CA ASN A 169 14.64 17.69 4.44
C ASN A 169 13.60 17.04 3.52
N ALA A 170 13.33 15.75 3.76
CA ALA A 170 12.29 14.96 3.11
C ALA A 170 12.12 15.18 1.58
N PRO A 171 13.17 15.00 0.76
CA PRO A 171 13.08 15.24 -0.68
C PRO A 171 12.08 14.27 -1.34
N LYS A 172 11.15 14.80 -2.15
CA LYS A 172 10.12 14.00 -2.86
C LYS A 172 10.41 13.80 -4.35
N ASP A 173 11.61 14.17 -4.80
CA ASP A 173 12.05 13.95 -6.18
C ASP A 173 12.53 12.51 -6.38
N ALA A 174 12.30 11.96 -7.58
CA ALA A 174 12.79 10.63 -7.95
C ALA A 174 14.31 10.52 -7.83
N ARG A 175 14.82 9.36 -7.37
CA ARG A 175 16.25 9.19 -7.06
C ARG A 175 16.89 7.95 -7.70
N PRO A 176 18.14 8.02 -8.17
CA PRO A 176 18.85 6.89 -8.77
C PRO A 176 19.70 6.08 -7.77
N ASP A 177 19.68 6.42 -6.48
CA ASP A 177 20.59 5.86 -5.47
C ASP A 177 19.89 5.05 -4.37
N PHE A 178 18.56 4.90 -4.43
CA PHE A 178 17.78 4.15 -3.43
C PHE A 178 18.31 2.73 -3.24
N VAL A 179 18.45 1.96 -4.33
CA VAL A 179 18.92 0.58 -4.27
C VAL A 179 20.24 0.48 -3.50
N SER A 180 21.22 1.33 -3.82
CA SER A 180 22.53 1.33 -3.16
C SER A 180 22.44 1.66 -1.66
N ARG A 181 21.75 2.75 -1.29
CA ARG A 181 21.69 3.20 0.11
C ARG A 181 20.89 2.26 0.99
N PHE A 182 19.73 1.80 0.53
CA PHE A 182 18.90 0.87 1.29
C PHE A 182 19.56 -0.51 1.41
N THR A 183 20.23 -1.01 0.36
CA THR A 183 21.02 -2.25 0.43
C THR A 183 22.13 -2.17 1.48
N THR A 184 22.80 -1.02 1.60
CA THR A 184 23.89 -0.84 2.57
C THR A 184 23.42 -1.06 4.02
N MET A 185 22.27 -0.50 4.39
CA MET A 185 21.70 -0.76 5.71
C MET A 185 21.15 -2.18 5.81
N TRP A 186 20.46 -2.67 4.78
CA TRP A 186 19.95 -4.04 4.76
C TRP A 186 21.05 -5.06 5.05
N ASP A 187 22.17 -4.99 4.32
CA ASP A 187 23.31 -5.90 4.52
C ASP A 187 23.88 -5.79 5.93
N ALA A 188 24.06 -4.57 6.45
CA ALA A 188 24.53 -4.34 7.82
C ALA A 188 23.60 -4.97 8.87
N LEU A 189 22.27 -4.86 8.71
CA LEU A 189 21.29 -5.49 9.58
C LEU A 189 21.36 -7.03 9.49
N GLN A 190 21.50 -7.56 8.28
CA GLN A 190 21.61 -9.00 8.04
C GLN A 190 22.89 -9.59 8.66
N GLU A 191 24.01 -8.87 8.62
CA GLU A 191 25.29 -9.29 9.20
C GLU A 191 25.21 -9.48 10.73
N VAL A 192 24.46 -8.62 11.41
CA VAL A 192 24.23 -8.71 12.86
C VAL A 192 23.01 -9.57 13.23
N GLY A 193 22.33 -10.15 12.23
CA GLY A 193 21.16 -11.01 12.41
C GLY A 193 19.91 -10.26 12.88
N ILE A 194 19.60 -9.13 12.24
CA ILE A 194 18.31 -8.43 12.30
C ILE A 194 17.60 -8.72 10.97
N ASP A 195 16.49 -9.45 11.04
CA ASP A 195 15.89 -10.10 9.87
C ASP A 195 14.87 -9.23 9.11
N GLY A 196 14.50 -8.07 9.64
CA GLY A 196 13.44 -7.23 9.07
C GLY A 196 13.80 -5.76 8.91
N MET A 197 13.35 -5.17 7.81
CA MET A 197 13.50 -3.75 7.53
C MET A 197 12.30 -3.23 6.74
N LEU A 198 11.79 -2.07 7.16
CA LEU A 198 10.88 -1.24 6.37
C LEU A 198 11.69 -0.16 5.66
N ILE A 199 11.60 -0.11 4.33
CA ILE A 199 12.06 1.04 3.55
C ILE A 199 11.01 2.15 3.64
N CYS A 200 11.33 3.24 4.32
CA CYS A 200 10.47 4.40 4.48
C CYS A 200 10.95 5.55 3.59
N GLN A 201 10.45 5.56 2.36
CA GLN A 201 10.86 6.53 1.33
C GLN A 201 9.64 7.25 0.72
N TRP A 202 8.48 7.07 1.35
CA TRP A 202 7.26 7.85 1.07
C TRP A 202 6.63 7.61 -0.31
N GLY A 203 6.82 6.42 -0.88
CA GLY A 203 6.32 6.11 -2.23
C GLY A 203 7.10 6.79 -3.36
N VAL A 204 8.20 7.51 -3.09
CA VAL A 204 9.02 8.15 -4.13
C VAL A 204 9.61 7.09 -5.09
N PRO A 205 9.64 7.33 -6.41
CA PRO A 205 10.10 6.35 -7.36
C PRO A 205 11.62 6.34 -7.48
N PHE A 206 12.15 5.15 -7.74
CA PHE A 206 13.52 4.97 -8.19
C PHE A 206 13.65 5.40 -9.65
N SER A 207 14.66 6.21 -9.94
CA SER A 207 14.95 6.73 -11.28
C SER A 207 15.98 5.84 -11.97
N THR A 208 15.66 5.41 -13.19
CA THR A 208 16.55 4.61 -14.06
C THR A 208 16.64 5.24 -15.44
N ASP A 209 17.63 4.80 -16.23
CA ASP A 209 17.74 5.19 -17.65
C ASP A 209 16.50 4.84 -18.48
N SER A 210 15.71 3.86 -18.02
CA SER A 210 14.45 3.41 -18.64
C SER A 210 13.18 4.09 -18.10
N GLY A 211 13.34 5.04 -17.19
CA GLY A 211 12.25 5.76 -16.53
C GLY A 211 12.08 5.40 -15.05
N LEU A 212 10.94 5.78 -14.49
CA LEU A 212 10.63 5.66 -13.07
C LEU A 212 10.13 4.25 -12.72
N GLN A 213 10.53 3.77 -11.53
CA GLN A 213 10.09 2.51 -10.95
C GLN A 213 9.50 2.76 -9.56
N GLY A 214 8.30 2.25 -9.32
CA GLY A 214 7.67 2.27 -8.00
C GLY A 214 8.41 1.39 -6.98
N PRO A 215 8.22 1.64 -5.67
CA PRO A 215 8.87 0.85 -4.61
C PRO A 215 8.56 -0.63 -4.64
N ASP A 216 7.39 -1.02 -5.16
CA ASP A 216 7.02 -2.41 -5.42
C ASP A 216 7.97 -3.12 -6.40
N LYS A 217 8.66 -2.40 -7.28
CA LYS A 217 9.56 -3.00 -8.28
C LYS A 217 11.00 -3.10 -7.77
N TRP A 218 11.51 -2.07 -7.10
CA TRP A 218 12.93 -1.96 -6.79
C TRP A 218 13.32 -2.40 -5.37
N SER A 219 12.37 -2.46 -4.42
CA SER A 219 12.68 -2.76 -3.00
C SER A 219 12.78 -4.25 -2.68
N ARG A 220 12.41 -5.12 -3.63
CA ARG A 220 12.48 -6.57 -3.46
C ARG A 220 13.93 -7.01 -3.18
N GLU A 221 14.08 -7.99 -2.29
CA GLU A 221 15.37 -8.58 -1.86
C GLU A 221 16.23 -7.71 -0.94
N ILE A 222 15.90 -6.42 -0.78
CA ILE A 222 16.66 -5.46 0.04
C ILE A 222 15.85 -4.90 1.21
N SER A 223 14.66 -5.46 1.47
CA SER A 223 13.85 -5.22 2.66
C SER A 223 12.78 -6.32 2.82
N THR A 224 12.07 -6.31 3.95
CA THR A 224 10.87 -7.13 4.15
C THR A 224 9.58 -6.41 3.76
N SER A 225 9.63 -5.08 3.76
CA SER A 225 8.49 -4.21 3.47
C SER A 225 8.95 -2.85 2.96
N PHE A 226 8.04 -2.11 2.34
CA PHE A 226 8.29 -0.78 1.81
C PHE A 226 7.07 0.12 1.98
N ARG A 227 7.30 1.39 2.31
CA ARG A 227 6.27 2.43 2.33
C ARG A 227 5.78 2.69 0.91
N LEU A 228 4.47 2.52 0.71
CA LEU A 228 3.83 2.65 -0.59
C LEU A 228 3.42 4.09 -0.92
N SER A 229 3.27 4.93 0.11
CA SER A 229 2.83 6.33 0.02
C SER A 229 3.59 7.24 0.98
N ASP A 230 3.42 8.55 0.79
CA ASP A 230 3.79 9.54 1.81
C ASP A 230 2.95 9.39 3.07
N ASP A 231 3.38 10.04 4.15
CA ASP A 231 2.85 9.88 5.49
C ASP A 231 1.33 10.04 5.52
N ILE A 232 0.66 9.17 6.28
CA ILE A 232 -0.72 9.40 6.65
C ILE A 232 -0.77 10.63 7.55
N ALA A 233 -1.65 11.55 7.19
CA ALA A 233 -1.99 12.69 8.02
C ALA A 233 -3.45 12.57 8.45
N THR A 234 -3.87 13.43 9.37
CA THR A 234 -5.22 13.43 9.92
C THR A 234 -6.29 13.59 8.84
N GLY A 235 -7.34 12.76 8.89
CA GLY A 235 -8.58 12.90 8.10
C GLY A 235 -8.73 11.94 6.93
N TRP A 236 -9.99 11.74 6.51
CA TRP A 236 -10.38 10.77 5.48
C TRP A 236 -9.70 10.95 4.12
N ASP A 237 -9.44 12.20 3.70
CA ASP A 237 -8.78 12.47 2.42
C ASP A 237 -7.39 11.81 2.33
N ASN A 238 -6.68 11.65 3.45
CA ASN A 238 -5.40 10.95 3.47
C ASN A 238 -5.57 9.43 3.35
N VAL A 239 -6.62 8.86 3.94
CA VAL A 239 -7.00 7.46 3.73
C VAL A 239 -7.28 7.23 2.25
N TYR A 240 -8.10 8.09 1.64
CA TYR A 240 -8.46 7.98 0.22
C TYR A 240 -7.27 8.15 -0.73
N ARG A 241 -6.34 9.08 -0.43
CA ARG A 241 -5.09 9.27 -1.18
C ARG A 241 -4.22 8.01 -1.19
N ILE A 242 -3.98 7.42 -0.01
CA ILE A 242 -3.14 6.23 0.16
C ILE A 242 -3.81 5.02 -0.49
N TYR A 243 -5.13 4.89 -0.29
CA TYR A 243 -5.97 3.89 -0.93
C TYR A 243 -5.88 3.92 -2.46
N ASN A 244 -5.91 5.10 -3.09
CA ASN A 244 -5.68 5.24 -4.54
C ASN A 244 -4.25 4.91 -4.96
N GLN A 245 -3.25 5.16 -4.11
CA GLN A 245 -1.87 4.76 -4.38
C GLN A 245 -1.67 3.24 -4.29
N ALA A 246 -2.43 2.56 -3.43
CA ALA A 246 -2.38 1.11 -3.30
C ALA A 246 -2.93 0.37 -4.54
N VAL A 247 -3.79 0.99 -5.35
CA VAL A 247 -4.46 0.34 -6.51
C VAL A 247 -3.48 -0.37 -7.44
N HIS A 248 -2.46 0.33 -7.94
CA HIS A 248 -1.50 -0.26 -8.88
C HIS A 248 -0.53 -1.22 -8.20
N ILE A 249 -0.24 -1.01 -6.92
CA ILE A 249 0.67 -1.84 -6.12
C ILE A 249 0.02 -3.18 -5.80
N ALA A 250 -1.25 -3.18 -5.42
CA ALA A 250 -2.02 -4.40 -5.17
C ALA A 250 -2.08 -5.30 -6.42
N ARG A 251 -2.23 -4.68 -7.60
CA ARG A 251 -2.31 -5.35 -8.90
C ARG A 251 -0.96 -5.71 -9.52
N SER A 252 0.16 -5.34 -8.90
CA SER A 252 1.50 -5.57 -9.45
C SER A 252 1.85 -7.06 -9.56
N GLY A 253 1.23 -7.90 -8.73
CA GLY A 253 1.64 -9.30 -8.53
C GLY A 253 2.98 -9.46 -7.80
N LEU A 254 3.52 -8.37 -7.24
CA LEU A 254 4.81 -8.34 -6.55
C LEU A 254 4.70 -8.38 -5.03
N ILE A 255 3.49 -8.20 -4.49
CA ILE A 255 3.24 -8.28 -3.04
C ILE A 255 3.12 -9.74 -2.62
N GLY A 256 3.79 -10.09 -1.53
CA GLY A 256 3.78 -11.44 -0.98
C GLY A 256 4.61 -11.58 0.29
N PRO A 257 4.74 -12.82 0.83
CA PRO A 257 5.57 -13.07 2.00
C PRO A 257 7.01 -12.55 1.79
N GLY A 258 7.50 -11.74 2.73
CA GLY A 258 8.82 -11.10 2.67
C GLY A 258 8.92 -9.88 1.76
N HIS A 259 7.82 -9.41 1.17
CA HIS A 259 7.78 -8.19 0.36
C HIS A 259 6.40 -7.53 0.45
N ILE A 260 6.19 -6.83 1.56
CA ILE A 260 4.89 -6.30 1.98
C ILE A 260 4.82 -4.79 1.73
N ALA A 261 3.77 -4.34 1.06
CA ALA A 261 3.49 -2.92 0.93
C ALA A 261 2.93 -2.37 2.25
N ASP A 262 3.49 -1.26 2.70
CA ASP A 262 3.09 -0.56 3.93
C ASP A 262 2.37 0.75 3.58
N ALA A 263 1.07 0.80 3.89
CA ALA A 263 0.18 1.94 3.74
C ALA A 263 0.33 2.98 4.87
N ASP A 264 1.37 2.86 5.70
CA ASP A 264 1.66 3.71 6.86
C ASP A 264 0.79 3.42 8.09
N LEU A 265 0.99 4.21 9.15
CA LEU A 265 0.42 3.99 10.47
C LEU A 265 -1.11 4.04 10.52
N LEU A 266 -1.70 3.41 11.55
CA LEU A 266 -3.14 3.45 11.79
C LEU A 266 -3.54 4.74 12.52
N GLU A 267 -4.59 5.40 12.05
CA GLU A 267 -5.20 6.59 12.66
C GLU A 267 -6.39 6.26 13.57
N VAL A 268 -6.66 4.98 13.83
CA VAL A 268 -7.75 4.55 14.73
C VAL A 268 -7.48 5.01 16.16
N GLY A 269 -8.38 5.83 16.70
CA GLY A 269 -8.26 6.49 18.00
C GLY A 269 -7.70 7.91 17.95
N ASN A 270 -7.14 8.34 16.81
CA ASN A 270 -6.71 9.72 16.60
C ASN A 270 -7.91 10.60 16.19
N PRO A 271 -7.88 11.92 16.46
CA PRO A 271 -8.93 12.83 16.01
C PRO A 271 -8.93 12.97 14.48
N GLY A 272 -10.03 13.47 13.91
CA GLY A 272 -10.13 13.89 12.50
C GLY A 272 -10.88 12.93 11.56
N MET A 273 -11.28 11.76 12.06
CA MET A 273 -12.20 10.85 11.40
C MET A 273 -13.32 10.45 12.35
N THR A 274 -14.51 10.21 11.81
CA THR A 274 -15.62 9.57 12.52
C THR A 274 -15.27 8.12 12.88
N ASP A 275 -15.98 7.52 13.83
CA ASP A 275 -15.77 6.12 14.21
C ASP A 275 -15.94 5.18 12.99
N VAL A 276 -16.90 5.49 12.10
CA VAL A 276 -17.19 4.72 10.88
C VAL A 276 -16.05 4.85 9.85
N GLU A 277 -15.48 6.04 9.69
CA GLU A 277 -14.29 6.22 8.84
C GLU A 277 -13.07 5.47 9.40
N GLN A 278 -12.90 5.44 10.72
CA GLN A 278 -11.84 4.68 11.37
C GLN A 278 -12.02 3.16 11.20
N GLU A 279 -13.25 2.65 11.29
CA GLU A 279 -13.61 1.27 10.96
C GLU A 279 -13.24 0.94 9.51
N THR A 280 -13.70 1.74 8.55
CA THR A 280 -13.38 1.53 7.14
C THR A 280 -11.88 1.65 6.85
N HIS A 281 -11.18 2.60 7.46
CA HIS A 281 -9.72 2.72 7.36
C HIS A 281 -9.01 1.44 7.83
N PHE A 282 -9.40 0.90 8.99
CA PHE A 282 -8.84 -0.36 9.50
C PHE A 282 -9.10 -1.53 8.55
N ALA A 283 -10.32 -1.64 7.99
CA ALA A 283 -10.64 -2.67 7.01
C ALA A 283 -9.82 -2.54 5.72
N ILE A 284 -9.65 -1.31 5.20
CA ILE A 284 -8.79 -1.04 4.03
C ILE A 284 -7.36 -1.53 4.30
N TRP A 285 -6.75 -1.12 5.43
CA TRP A 285 -5.37 -1.50 5.77
C TRP A 285 -5.24 -3.01 5.94
N ALA A 286 -6.20 -3.64 6.62
CA ALA A 286 -6.21 -5.08 6.83
C ALA A 286 -6.27 -5.84 5.49
N MET A 287 -7.17 -5.45 4.59
CA MET A 287 -7.41 -6.13 3.32
C MET A 287 -6.34 -5.84 2.26
N LEU A 288 -5.69 -4.67 2.30
CA LEU A 288 -4.49 -4.37 1.52
C LEU A 288 -3.24 -5.09 2.03
N LYS A 289 -3.33 -5.88 3.11
CA LYS A 289 -2.19 -6.53 3.77
C LYS A 289 -1.12 -5.52 4.21
N SER A 290 -1.54 -4.31 4.59
CA SER A 290 -0.63 -3.32 5.16
C SER A 290 -0.15 -3.75 6.54
N ALA A 291 0.93 -3.13 7.02
CA ALA A 291 1.24 -3.10 8.43
C ALA A 291 0.04 -2.56 9.24
N LEU A 292 -0.27 -3.20 10.36
CA LEU A 292 -1.26 -2.73 11.34
C LEU A 292 -0.51 -2.18 12.56
N MET A 293 0.05 -0.98 12.40
CA MET A 293 0.81 -0.30 13.45
C MET A 293 -0.07 0.74 14.13
N ILE A 294 -0.50 0.47 15.36
CA ILE A 294 -1.21 1.43 16.21
C ILE A 294 -0.29 2.63 16.45
N SER A 295 -0.81 3.84 16.31
CA SER A 295 -0.01 5.07 16.50
C SER A 295 -0.64 6.06 17.48
N THR A 296 -1.67 5.62 18.21
CA THR A 296 -2.39 6.38 19.24
C THR A 296 -1.94 5.99 20.64
N ASP A 297 -2.23 6.83 21.64
CA ASP A 297 -2.09 6.49 23.05
C ASP A 297 -2.97 5.29 23.44
N VAL A 298 -2.34 4.13 23.53
CA VAL A 298 -2.99 2.85 23.86
C VAL A 298 -3.63 2.87 25.25
N SER A 299 -3.15 3.70 26.19
CA SER A 299 -3.76 3.83 27.53
C SER A 299 -5.09 4.57 27.49
N ALA A 300 -5.30 5.42 26.47
CA ALA A 300 -6.45 6.30 26.33
C ALA A 300 -7.47 5.86 25.27
N LEU A 301 -7.19 4.79 24.51
CA LEU A 301 -8.14 4.27 23.51
C LEU A 301 -9.51 3.96 24.13
N SER A 302 -10.58 4.34 23.43
CA SER A 302 -11.95 3.96 23.78
C SER A 302 -12.18 2.46 23.52
N ASP A 303 -13.20 1.87 24.17
CA ASP A 303 -13.57 0.46 23.94
C ASP A 303 -13.97 0.21 22.47
N SER A 304 -14.59 1.21 21.83
CA SER A 304 -14.93 1.15 20.40
C SER A 304 -13.66 1.02 19.54
N ALA A 305 -12.69 1.90 19.74
CA ALA A 305 -11.42 1.86 19.00
C ALA A 305 -10.64 0.56 19.26
N VAL A 306 -10.64 0.06 20.51
CA VAL A 306 -10.06 -1.26 20.82
C VAL A 306 -10.77 -2.36 20.04
N SER A 307 -12.11 -2.34 19.96
CA SER A 307 -12.87 -3.36 19.23
C SER A 307 -12.58 -3.38 17.74
N VAL A 308 -12.35 -2.20 17.14
CA VAL A 308 -11.92 -2.07 15.73
C VAL A 308 -10.54 -2.68 15.57
N LEU A 309 -9.56 -2.21 16.35
CA LEU A 309 -8.18 -2.67 16.27
C LEU A 309 -8.03 -4.17 16.61
N GLN A 310 -8.89 -4.74 17.44
CA GLN A 310 -8.85 -6.16 17.80
C GLN A 310 -9.83 -7.02 17.00
N ASN A 311 -10.41 -6.52 15.90
CA ASN A 311 -11.35 -7.29 15.09
C ASN A 311 -10.69 -8.58 14.56
N PRO A 312 -11.07 -9.77 15.04
CA PRO A 312 -10.37 -11.00 14.74
C PRO A 312 -10.54 -11.43 13.28
N GLY A 313 -11.66 -11.06 12.65
CA GLY A 313 -11.93 -11.37 11.25
C GLY A 313 -11.00 -10.59 10.32
N LEU A 314 -10.90 -9.28 10.51
CA LEU A 314 -10.01 -8.42 9.72
C LEU A 314 -8.53 -8.72 9.98
N ILE A 315 -8.14 -8.99 11.22
CA ILE A 315 -6.78 -9.45 11.56
C ILE A 315 -6.46 -10.77 10.84
N ALA A 316 -7.39 -11.73 10.84
CA ALA A 316 -7.19 -12.99 10.14
C ALA A 316 -7.05 -12.80 8.62
N ILE A 317 -7.78 -11.84 8.03
CA ILE A 317 -7.53 -11.45 6.63
C ILE A 317 -6.13 -10.86 6.50
N ASN A 318 -5.74 -9.86 7.30
CA ASN A 318 -4.43 -9.23 7.20
C ASN A 318 -3.27 -10.24 7.33
N GLN A 319 -3.40 -11.20 8.24
CA GLN A 319 -2.40 -12.22 8.56
C GLN A 319 -2.54 -13.51 7.74
N ASP A 320 -3.39 -13.54 6.70
CA ASP A 320 -3.48 -14.69 5.80
C ASP A 320 -2.14 -14.93 5.08
N ALA A 321 -1.71 -16.20 5.04
CA ALA A 321 -0.39 -16.60 4.60
C ALA A 321 -0.12 -16.38 3.09
N ALA A 322 -1.15 -16.08 2.28
CA ALA A 322 -0.93 -15.72 0.88
C ALA A 322 -0.33 -14.32 0.73
N VAL A 323 -0.58 -13.43 1.70
CA VAL A 323 -0.15 -12.01 1.66
C VAL A 323 -0.54 -11.34 0.33
N LYS A 324 -1.72 -11.68 -0.17
CA LYS A 324 -2.27 -11.10 -1.40
C LYS A 324 -3.24 -9.97 -1.06
N PRO A 325 -2.93 -8.71 -1.40
CA PRO A 325 -3.88 -7.61 -1.20
C PRO A 325 -5.14 -7.82 -2.02
N VAL A 326 -6.25 -7.25 -1.55
CA VAL A 326 -7.44 -7.11 -2.40
C VAL A 326 -7.12 -6.15 -3.56
N GLU A 327 -7.70 -6.42 -4.73
CA GLU A 327 -7.57 -5.60 -5.93
C GLU A 327 -8.90 -4.89 -6.22
N LEU A 328 -8.84 -3.66 -6.74
CA LEU A 328 -10.01 -2.90 -7.17
C LEU A 328 -10.66 -3.59 -8.37
N VAL A 329 -11.88 -4.05 -8.18
CA VAL A 329 -12.70 -4.70 -9.22
C VAL A 329 -13.42 -3.62 -10.03
N GLN A 330 -14.09 -2.70 -9.35
CA GLN A 330 -14.89 -1.66 -9.97
C GLN A 330 -15.01 -0.44 -9.06
N ARG A 331 -15.00 0.74 -9.68
CA ARG A 331 -15.24 2.03 -9.03
C ARG A 331 -16.47 2.70 -9.63
N TYR A 332 -17.43 3.00 -8.79
CA TYR A 332 -18.53 3.91 -9.06
C TYR A 332 -18.13 5.26 -8.46
N THR A 333 -17.65 6.16 -9.33
CA THR A 333 -17.00 7.42 -8.90
C THR A 333 -17.91 8.23 -7.99
N SER A 334 -17.38 8.64 -6.82
CA SER A 334 -18.11 9.37 -5.77
C SER A 334 -19.32 8.63 -5.17
N ASP A 335 -19.38 7.31 -5.37
CA ASP A 335 -20.47 6.46 -4.90
C ASP A 335 -19.93 5.30 -4.06
N HIS A 336 -19.33 4.28 -4.68
CA HIS A 336 -18.70 3.18 -3.95
C HIS A 336 -17.64 2.45 -4.79
N ASP A 337 -16.77 1.71 -4.10
CA ASP A 337 -15.78 0.84 -4.72
C ASP A 337 -15.97 -0.60 -4.26
N ILE A 338 -15.67 -1.55 -5.15
CA ILE A 338 -15.68 -2.99 -4.89
C ILE A 338 -14.25 -3.52 -5.02
N TRP A 339 -13.77 -4.20 -3.98
CA TRP A 339 -12.46 -4.86 -3.93
C TRP A 339 -12.60 -6.33 -3.65
N ARG A 340 -11.69 -7.13 -4.22
CA ARG A 340 -11.66 -8.56 -4.02
C ARG A 340 -10.22 -9.08 -4.01
N GLY A 341 -9.94 -10.05 -3.14
CA GLY A 341 -8.66 -10.76 -3.11
C GLY A 341 -8.82 -12.22 -2.67
N ASP A 342 -7.94 -13.08 -3.16
CA ASP A 342 -7.93 -14.50 -2.81
C ASP A 342 -7.18 -14.73 -1.49
N LEU A 343 -7.68 -15.65 -0.65
CA LEU A 343 -7.03 -16.12 0.57
C LEU A 343 -6.37 -17.49 0.36
N ALA A 344 -5.38 -17.83 1.19
CA ALA A 344 -4.58 -19.04 1.03
C ALA A 344 -5.40 -20.35 1.05
N ASN A 345 -6.53 -20.35 1.75
CA ASN A 345 -7.41 -21.51 1.88
C ASN A 345 -8.46 -21.64 0.77
N GLY A 346 -8.47 -20.74 -0.22
CA GLY A 346 -9.44 -20.71 -1.31
C GLY A 346 -10.69 -19.88 -1.05
N ASP A 347 -10.81 -19.25 0.13
CA ASP A 347 -11.81 -18.22 0.39
C ASP A 347 -11.44 -16.90 -0.30
N LEU A 348 -12.36 -15.94 -0.27
CA LEU A 348 -12.16 -14.58 -0.77
C LEU A 348 -12.34 -13.56 0.36
N ALA A 349 -11.49 -12.52 0.35
CA ALA A 349 -11.75 -11.27 1.04
C ALA A 349 -12.44 -10.30 0.07
N VAL A 350 -13.51 -9.65 0.52
CA VAL A 350 -14.25 -8.66 -0.27
C VAL A 350 -14.51 -7.42 0.58
N LEU A 351 -14.21 -6.25 0.02
CA LEU A 351 -14.49 -4.96 0.63
C LEU A 351 -15.36 -4.14 -0.31
N VAL A 352 -16.51 -3.66 0.17
CA VAL A 352 -17.27 -2.62 -0.52
C VAL A 352 -17.19 -1.35 0.31
N VAL A 353 -16.61 -0.29 -0.24
CA VAL A 353 -16.39 0.98 0.46
C VAL A 353 -17.38 2.00 -0.06
N ASP A 354 -18.19 2.60 0.82
CA ASP A 354 -18.96 3.77 0.48
C ASP A 354 -18.02 4.97 0.31
N LEU A 355 -17.99 5.58 -0.86
CA LEU A 355 -17.25 6.83 -1.10
C LEU A 355 -18.14 8.06 -0.96
N SER A 356 -19.43 7.84 -0.68
CA SER A 356 -20.39 8.88 -0.36
C SER A 356 -20.30 9.28 1.12
N ASN A 357 -20.86 10.44 1.46
CA ASN A 357 -21.00 10.88 2.84
C ASN A 357 -22.45 10.74 3.35
N GLU A 358 -23.18 9.76 2.83
CA GLU A 358 -24.60 9.54 3.14
C GLU A 358 -24.84 8.19 3.83
N THR A 359 -25.80 8.15 4.75
CA THR A 359 -26.28 6.87 5.29
C THR A 359 -27.20 6.21 4.28
N ARG A 360 -26.88 4.98 3.86
CA ARG A 360 -27.63 4.26 2.83
C ARG A 360 -27.52 2.75 2.98
N THR A 361 -28.26 2.02 2.17
CA THR A 361 -28.06 0.57 2.01
C THR A 361 -27.00 0.36 0.94
N LEU A 362 -25.85 -0.16 1.34
CA LEU A 362 -24.78 -0.57 0.42
C LEU A 362 -24.96 -2.07 0.14
N GLY A 363 -24.75 -2.45 -1.11
CA GLY A 363 -24.99 -3.82 -1.58
C GLY A 363 -23.88 -4.33 -2.46
N LEU A 364 -23.85 -5.65 -2.61
CA LEU A 364 -22.99 -6.40 -3.52
C LEU A 364 -23.81 -7.54 -4.10
N ASP A 365 -24.02 -7.54 -5.42
CA ASP A 365 -24.41 -8.75 -6.13
C ASP A 365 -23.14 -9.59 -6.40
N LEU A 366 -23.14 -10.86 -5.98
CA LEU A 366 -21.93 -11.68 -6.11
C LEU A 366 -21.54 -11.94 -7.57
N SER A 367 -22.46 -11.75 -8.51
CA SER A 367 -22.17 -11.82 -9.95
C SER A 367 -21.24 -10.71 -10.42
N GLU A 368 -21.22 -9.55 -9.75
CA GLU A 368 -20.30 -8.43 -10.04
C GLU A 368 -18.84 -8.82 -9.81
N ILE A 369 -18.61 -9.77 -8.89
CA ILE A 369 -17.29 -10.33 -8.59
C ILE A 369 -17.09 -11.73 -9.18
N GLY A 370 -17.94 -12.15 -10.12
CA GLY A 370 -17.81 -13.38 -10.89
C GLY A 370 -18.30 -14.65 -10.19
N LEU A 371 -19.15 -14.53 -9.17
CA LEU A 371 -19.68 -15.67 -8.40
C LEU A 371 -21.19 -15.82 -8.62
N SER A 372 -21.69 -17.04 -8.52
CA SER A 372 -23.14 -17.32 -8.51
C SER A 372 -23.69 -17.40 -7.08
N SER A 373 -22.92 -17.96 -6.15
CA SER A 373 -23.24 -17.95 -4.72
C SER A 373 -22.00 -18.15 -3.85
N ALA A 374 -22.10 -17.82 -2.56
CA ALA A 374 -21.10 -18.14 -1.54
C ALA A 374 -21.74 -18.14 -0.14
N THR A 375 -21.06 -18.74 0.84
CA THR A 375 -21.30 -18.40 2.25
C THR A 375 -20.61 -17.06 2.54
N VAL A 376 -21.39 -16.02 2.84
CA VAL A 376 -20.92 -14.66 3.15
C VAL A 376 -20.88 -14.46 4.66
N LEU A 377 -19.71 -14.13 5.21
CA LEU A 377 -19.52 -13.68 6.59
C LEU A 377 -19.23 -12.17 6.61
N ASN A 378 -20.07 -11.41 7.30
CA ASN A 378 -19.81 -10.00 7.60
C ASN A 378 -18.89 -9.88 8.81
N LEU A 379 -17.70 -9.29 8.61
CA LEU A 379 -16.63 -9.20 9.59
C LEU A 379 -16.89 -8.13 10.67
N TRP A 380 -17.88 -7.25 10.49
CA TRP A 380 -18.24 -6.25 11.50
C TRP A 380 -19.13 -6.80 12.60
N ASN A 381 -20.05 -7.71 12.27
CA ASN A 381 -21.08 -8.19 13.20
C ASN A 381 -21.18 -9.72 13.28
N ASN A 382 -20.28 -10.44 12.60
CA ASN A 382 -20.24 -11.90 12.51
C ASN A 382 -21.52 -12.55 11.93
N GLN A 383 -22.34 -11.79 11.21
CA GLN A 383 -23.49 -12.33 10.50
C GLN A 383 -23.03 -13.22 9.35
N THR A 384 -23.52 -14.46 9.32
CA THR A 384 -23.25 -15.41 8.23
C THR A 384 -24.52 -15.68 7.43
N ILE A 385 -24.42 -15.70 6.11
CA ILE A 385 -25.49 -16.08 5.19
C ILE A 385 -24.94 -17.14 4.24
N ASP A 386 -25.50 -18.34 4.30
CA ASP A 386 -25.13 -19.45 3.41
C ASP A 386 -25.81 -19.32 2.05
N ASP A 387 -25.13 -19.82 0.99
CA ASP A 387 -25.60 -19.84 -0.39
C ASP A 387 -26.14 -18.49 -0.90
N ALA A 388 -25.60 -17.39 -0.38
CA ALA A 388 -26.00 -16.04 -0.73
C ALA A 388 -25.60 -15.74 -2.18
N THR A 389 -26.52 -15.14 -2.94
CA THR A 389 -26.24 -14.59 -4.28
C THR A 389 -25.91 -13.11 -4.24
N SER A 390 -26.24 -12.44 -3.14
CA SER A 390 -25.93 -11.03 -2.86
C SER A 390 -25.86 -10.78 -1.36
N PHE A 391 -25.28 -9.65 -0.98
CA PHE A 391 -25.25 -9.17 0.40
C PHE A 391 -25.53 -7.67 0.44
N SER A 392 -26.25 -7.20 1.45
CA SER A 392 -26.42 -5.76 1.68
C SER A 392 -26.60 -5.43 3.16
N ALA A 393 -26.19 -4.23 3.54
CA ALA A 393 -26.38 -3.70 4.88
C ALA A 393 -26.52 -2.18 4.85
N GLN A 394 -27.11 -1.62 5.90
CA GLN A 394 -27.06 -0.17 6.11
C GLN A 394 -25.66 0.22 6.56
N VAL A 395 -25.09 1.23 5.91
CA VAL A 395 -23.81 1.85 6.27
C VAL A 395 -24.04 3.35 6.43
N SER A 396 -23.31 3.98 7.35
CA SER A 396 -23.19 5.44 7.40
C SER A 396 -22.22 5.94 6.33
N GLY A 397 -22.12 7.26 6.16
CA GLY A 397 -21.18 7.85 5.21
C GLY A 397 -19.75 7.35 5.44
N HIS A 398 -19.05 7.02 4.35
CA HIS A 398 -17.74 6.38 4.37
C HIS A 398 -17.68 5.01 5.08
N GLY A 399 -18.83 4.38 5.35
CA GLY A 399 -18.89 3.03 5.90
C GLY A 399 -18.56 1.95 4.86
N SER A 400 -18.41 0.71 5.32
CA SER A 400 -17.99 -0.39 4.44
C SER A 400 -18.63 -1.73 4.77
N LEU A 401 -18.75 -2.58 3.74
CA LEU A 401 -19.02 -4.01 3.88
C LEU A 401 -17.68 -4.75 3.86
N ALA A 402 -17.19 -5.18 5.03
CA ALA A 402 -16.01 -6.03 5.13
C ALA A 402 -16.43 -7.50 5.21
N LEU A 403 -16.17 -8.28 4.17
CA LEU A 403 -16.72 -9.62 4.00
C LEU A 403 -15.63 -10.68 3.80
N ARG A 404 -15.86 -11.87 4.33
CA ARG A 404 -15.17 -13.10 3.94
C ARG A 404 -16.17 -14.03 3.26
N LEU A 405 -15.81 -14.50 2.07
CA LEU A 405 -16.64 -15.43 1.29
C LEU A 405 -15.97 -16.81 1.28
N SER A 406 -16.72 -17.83 1.65
CA SER A 406 -16.31 -19.24 1.62
C SER A 406 -17.30 -20.06 0.81
N ASN A 407 -16.99 -21.32 0.52
CA ASN A 407 -17.82 -22.20 -0.31
C ASN A 407 -18.19 -21.58 -1.67
N VAL A 408 -17.30 -20.76 -2.22
CA VAL A 408 -17.56 -19.93 -3.40
C VAL A 408 -17.93 -20.78 -4.61
N GLN A 409 -19.05 -20.44 -5.25
CA GLN A 409 -19.48 -21.03 -6.51
C GLN A 409 -19.22 -20.02 -7.62
N PRO A 410 -18.30 -20.30 -8.56
CA PRO A 410 -18.08 -19.43 -9.72
C PRO A 410 -19.38 -19.27 -10.51
N SER A 411 -19.55 -18.11 -11.14
CA SER A 411 -20.63 -17.94 -12.10
C SER A 411 -20.42 -18.87 -13.30
N SER A 412 -21.47 -19.53 -13.76
CA SER A 412 -21.45 -20.31 -15.01
C SER A 412 -21.65 -19.42 -16.25
N ALA A 413 -21.86 -18.12 -16.06
CA ALA A 413 -21.97 -17.18 -17.17
C ALA A 413 -20.63 -17.08 -17.91
N SER A 414 -20.66 -17.11 -19.24
CA SER A 414 -19.48 -16.83 -20.04
C SER A 414 -19.01 -15.41 -19.79
N ALA A 415 -17.70 -15.23 -19.54
CA ALA A 415 -17.10 -13.90 -19.46
C ALA A 415 -17.47 -13.08 -20.72
N PRO A 416 -17.80 -11.78 -20.59
CA PRO A 416 -18.12 -10.96 -21.74
C PRO A 416 -16.95 -10.94 -22.73
N SER A 417 -17.27 -10.99 -24.01
CA SER A 417 -16.29 -10.72 -25.07
C SER A 417 -16.26 -9.23 -25.34
N TYR A 418 -15.06 -8.66 -25.51
CA TYR A 418 -14.87 -7.24 -25.75
C TYR A 418 -14.27 -6.98 -27.13
N ASN A 419 -14.88 -6.05 -27.86
CA ASN A 419 -14.30 -5.43 -29.05
C ASN A 419 -13.48 -4.22 -28.61
N TYR A 420 -12.17 -4.26 -28.84
CA TYR A 420 -11.27 -3.17 -28.44
C TYR A 420 -11.12 -2.12 -29.54
N VAL A 421 -11.19 -0.85 -29.14
CA VAL A 421 -11.02 0.33 -30.00
C VAL A 421 -9.92 1.21 -29.41
N ALA A 422 -8.85 1.43 -30.17
CA ALA A 422 -7.73 2.27 -29.76
C ALA A 422 -8.12 3.76 -29.81
N PHE A 423 -7.73 4.52 -28.79
CA PHE A 423 -8.07 5.94 -28.70
C PHE A 423 -7.46 6.77 -29.82
N GLU A 424 -6.30 6.37 -30.34
CA GLU A 424 -5.61 7.04 -31.46
C GLU A 424 -6.42 7.06 -32.77
N THR A 425 -7.42 6.18 -32.89
CA THR A 425 -8.33 6.14 -34.05
C THR A 425 -9.48 7.14 -33.93
N GLY A 426 -9.63 7.76 -32.76
CA GLY A 426 -10.66 8.75 -32.47
C GLY A 426 -10.40 10.11 -33.14
N THR A 427 -11.45 10.92 -33.20
CA THR A 427 -11.31 12.33 -33.60
C THR A 427 -10.82 13.14 -32.40
N LEU A 428 -9.64 13.75 -32.53
CA LEU A 428 -8.97 14.54 -31.49
C LEU A 428 -9.18 16.04 -31.73
N THR A 429 -9.54 16.78 -30.69
CA THR A 429 -9.69 18.25 -30.74
C THR A 429 -9.03 18.93 -29.54
N ASP A 430 -8.85 20.25 -29.65
CA ASP A 430 -8.56 21.15 -28.51
C ASP A 430 -7.32 20.77 -27.68
N GLY A 431 -6.26 20.32 -28.34
CA GLY A 431 -4.96 19.97 -27.73
C GLY A 431 -4.75 18.49 -27.43
N ALA A 432 -5.78 17.65 -27.57
CA ALA A 432 -5.61 16.20 -27.50
C ALA A 432 -4.71 15.71 -28.65
N ASN A 433 -3.77 14.81 -28.35
CA ASN A 433 -2.77 14.35 -29.30
C ASN A 433 -2.37 12.88 -29.08
N ILE A 434 -1.87 12.26 -30.16
CA ILE A 434 -1.31 10.91 -30.11
C ILE A 434 0.13 11.02 -29.60
N GLN A 435 0.48 10.17 -28.64
CA GLN A 435 1.80 10.09 -28.02
C GLN A 435 2.33 8.66 -28.10
N PRO A 436 3.65 8.45 -28.25
CA PRO A 436 4.25 7.12 -28.13
C PRO A 436 3.96 6.49 -26.77
N CYS A 437 3.76 5.17 -26.74
CA CYS A 437 3.53 4.43 -25.51
C CYS A 437 4.00 2.98 -25.66
N SER A 438 5.16 2.64 -25.10
CA SER A 438 5.77 1.31 -25.28
C SER A 438 5.00 0.18 -24.59
N GLY A 439 4.23 0.47 -23.54
CA GLY A 439 3.37 -0.48 -22.85
C GLY A 439 1.96 -0.63 -23.45
N CYS A 440 1.55 0.28 -24.34
CA CYS A 440 0.21 0.29 -24.91
C CYS A 440 0.04 -0.76 -26.02
N ALA A 441 -1.19 -1.23 -26.22
CA ALA A 441 -1.51 -2.26 -27.19
C ALA A 441 -1.17 -1.86 -28.64
N SER A 442 -1.30 -0.58 -28.98
CA SER A 442 -0.97 -0.02 -30.32
C SER A 442 0.40 0.67 -30.38
N SER A 443 1.23 0.55 -29.34
CA SER A 443 2.48 1.35 -29.18
C SER A 443 2.26 2.87 -29.08
N SER A 444 1.01 3.29 -28.89
CA SER A 444 0.57 4.68 -28.88
C SER A 444 -0.59 4.86 -27.89
N LYS A 445 -0.80 6.09 -27.44
CA LYS A 445 -1.88 6.51 -26.53
C LYS A 445 -2.35 7.90 -26.92
N VAL A 446 -3.49 8.31 -26.39
CA VAL A 446 -3.95 9.70 -26.50
C VAL A 446 -3.74 10.41 -25.18
N GLY A 447 -3.01 11.52 -25.23
CA GLY A 447 -2.82 12.46 -24.14
C GLY A 447 -3.40 13.84 -24.47
N GLY A 448 -3.13 14.82 -23.60
CA GLY A 448 -3.61 16.20 -23.79
C GLY A 448 -5.12 16.37 -23.68
N ILE A 449 -5.82 15.42 -23.06
CA ILE A 449 -7.27 15.49 -22.80
C ILE A 449 -7.51 16.32 -21.53
N GLY A 450 -8.49 17.23 -21.59
CA GLY A 450 -8.72 18.23 -20.54
C GLY A 450 -7.66 19.32 -20.56
N GLY A 451 -7.24 19.76 -19.37
CA GLY A 451 -6.21 20.79 -19.25
C GLY A 451 -6.64 22.18 -19.74
N SER A 452 -5.70 23.11 -19.78
CA SER A 452 -5.93 24.50 -20.21
C SER A 452 -6.43 24.62 -21.65
N SER A 453 -6.15 23.64 -22.51
CA SER A 453 -6.63 23.59 -23.89
C SER A 453 -8.04 23.01 -24.02
N GLY A 454 -8.53 22.26 -23.03
CA GLY A 454 -9.83 21.61 -23.06
C GLY A 454 -9.89 20.39 -23.99
N GLY A 455 -8.79 19.64 -24.12
CA GLY A 455 -8.66 18.61 -25.13
C GLY A 455 -9.68 17.49 -25.00
N LYS A 456 -10.06 16.93 -26.14
CA LYS A 456 -11.13 15.93 -26.24
C LYS A 456 -10.83 14.89 -27.31
N VAL A 457 -11.31 13.66 -27.07
CA VAL A 457 -11.34 12.57 -28.04
C VAL A 457 -12.75 12.04 -28.21
N VAL A 458 -13.12 11.75 -29.45
CA VAL A 458 -14.40 11.09 -29.80
C VAL A 458 -14.13 9.80 -30.56
N LEU A 459 -14.50 8.67 -29.96
CA LEU A 459 -14.52 7.38 -30.61
C LEU A 459 -15.89 7.18 -31.26
N SER A 460 -15.89 7.00 -32.57
CA SER A 460 -17.12 6.89 -33.36
C SER A 460 -17.36 5.46 -33.81
N ASN A 461 -18.57 5.19 -34.30
CA ASN A 461 -18.96 3.89 -34.85
C ASN A 461 -18.95 2.74 -33.83
N ILE A 462 -19.15 3.03 -32.54
CA ILE A 462 -19.20 2.03 -31.49
C ILE A 462 -20.54 1.29 -31.54
N ARG A 463 -20.51 -0.02 -31.77
CA ARG A 463 -21.70 -0.88 -31.74
C ARG A 463 -21.65 -1.78 -30.51
N THR A 464 -22.83 -2.02 -29.95
CA THR A 464 -23.00 -2.86 -28.77
C THR A 464 -24.45 -3.34 -28.71
N SER A 465 -24.67 -4.44 -27.99
CA SER A 465 -25.99 -5.04 -27.77
C SER A 465 -26.68 -4.57 -26.48
N GLN A 466 -26.01 -3.72 -25.68
CA GLN A 466 -26.48 -3.33 -24.35
C GLN A 466 -26.61 -1.81 -24.22
N ALA A 467 -27.73 -1.33 -23.66
CA ALA A 467 -27.97 0.09 -23.43
C ALA A 467 -27.17 0.67 -22.24
N THR A 468 -26.83 -0.19 -21.29
CA THR A 468 -25.93 0.04 -20.15
C THR A 468 -24.96 -1.12 -20.08
N GLN A 469 -23.68 -0.84 -19.92
CA GLN A 469 -22.64 -1.88 -19.88
C GLN A 469 -21.39 -1.39 -19.16
N ASN A 470 -20.58 -2.35 -18.70
CA ASN A 470 -19.21 -2.09 -18.31
C ASN A 470 -18.32 -1.90 -19.55
N VAL A 471 -17.78 -0.70 -19.70
CA VAL A 471 -16.74 -0.38 -20.67
C VAL A 471 -15.39 -0.51 -20.01
N ILE A 472 -14.48 -1.24 -20.66
CA ILE A 472 -13.15 -1.49 -20.14
C ILE A 472 -12.20 -0.40 -20.64
N PHE A 473 -11.57 0.34 -19.75
CA PHE A 473 -10.54 1.32 -20.09
C PHE A 473 -9.15 0.76 -19.84
N ASP A 474 -8.29 0.83 -20.85
CA ASP A 474 -6.85 0.71 -20.68
C ASP A 474 -6.27 2.14 -20.69
N TYR A 475 -5.65 2.55 -19.57
CA TYR A 475 -5.23 3.94 -19.35
C TYR A 475 -3.91 4.04 -18.59
N ILE A 476 -3.37 5.25 -18.53
CA ILE A 476 -2.15 5.58 -17.78
C ILE A 476 -2.40 6.83 -16.95
N ASN A 477 -2.05 6.73 -15.67
CA ASN A 477 -1.98 7.84 -14.72
C ASN A 477 -0.72 7.65 -13.85
N GLY A 478 0.38 8.31 -14.22
CA GLY A 478 1.63 8.35 -13.46
C GLY A 478 1.79 9.60 -12.59
N ASP A 479 0.69 10.31 -12.29
CA ASP A 479 0.71 11.61 -11.61
C ASP A 479 0.64 11.45 -10.08
N VAL A 480 1.74 11.01 -9.48
CA VAL A 480 1.77 10.75 -8.05
C VAL A 480 1.90 12.08 -7.29
N GLY A 481 0.86 12.42 -6.53
CA GLY A 481 0.90 13.52 -5.56
C GLY A 481 1.34 13.00 -4.20
N TYR A 482 2.57 13.33 -3.81
CA TYR A 482 3.15 12.88 -2.54
C TYR A 482 2.57 13.64 -1.34
N LEU A 483 2.42 14.96 -1.45
CA LEU A 483 1.97 15.79 -0.34
C LEU A 483 0.44 15.80 -0.18
N GLY A 484 -0.03 16.18 1.01
CA GLY A 484 -1.46 16.38 1.30
C GLY A 484 -2.12 17.34 0.30
N GLY A 485 -3.37 17.05 -0.07
CA GLY A 485 -4.15 17.80 -1.06
C GLY A 485 -4.26 17.15 -2.45
N SER A 486 -3.56 16.03 -2.69
CA SER A 486 -3.78 15.15 -3.84
C SER A 486 -4.64 13.95 -3.45
N ASN A 487 -5.54 13.53 -4.34
CA ASN A 487 -6.29 12.28 -4.20
C ASN A 487 -5.61 11.10 -4.90
N ASN A 488 -4.50 11.31 -5.61
CA ASN A 488 -3.82 10.30 -6.43
C ASN A 488 -4.75 9.63 -7.46
N GLU A 489 -5.59 10.44 -8.07
CA GLU A 489 -6.47 10.09 -9.17
C GLU A 489 -6.45 11.21 -10.20
N ARG A 490 -6.83 10.88 -11.44
CA ARG A 490 -7.21 11.88 -12.44
C ARG A 490 -8.66 11.64 -12.83
N LEU A 491 -9.39 12.70 -13.08
CA LEU A 491 -10.80 12.65 -13.44
C LEU A 491 -10.97 12.88 -14.95
N ALA A 492 -11.95 12.22 -15.56
CA ALA A 492 -12.38 12.52 -16.92
C ALA A 492 -13.91 12.59 -17.01
N SER A 493 -14.41 13.44 -17.91
CA SER A 493 -15.81 13.47 -18.31
C SER A 493 -16.02 12.50 -19.46
N VAL A 494 -16.94 11.54 -19.30
CA VAL A 494 -17.30 10.56 -20.32
C VAL A 494 -18.78 10.73 -20.68
N SER A 495 -19.10 10.70 -21.97
CA SER A 495 -20.50 10.66 -22.43
C SER A 495 -20.70 9.78 -23.65
N VAL A 496 -21.87 9.13 -23.70
CA VAL A 496 -22.29 8.26 -24.80
C VAL A 496 -23.32 8.99 -25.65
N SER A 497 -23.04 9.13 -26.95
CA SER A 497 -23.91 9.69 -27.98
C SER A 497 -24.54 11.05 -27.62
N GLY A 498 -23.81 11.89 -26.86
CA GLY A 498 -24.27 13.20 -26.41
C GLY A 498 -25.26 13.17 -25.23
N GLY A 499 -25.42 12.01 -24.58
CA GLY A 499 -26.20 11.85 -23.37
C GLY A 499 -25.55 12.51 -22.14
N ALA A 500 -26.02 12.12 -20.96
CA ALA A 500 -25.52 12.64 -19.69
C ALA A 500 -24.00 12.44 -19.58
N VAL A 501 -23.31 13.47 -19.08
CA VAL A 501 -21.88 13.41 -18.79
C VAL A 501 -21.70 12.73 -17.43
N GLN A 502 -20.87 11.71 -17.40
CA GLN A 502 -20.43 11.03 -16.19
C GLN A 502 -18.98 11.41 -15.89
N THR A 503 -18.71 11.85 -14.66
CA THR A 503 -17.33 12.01 -14.18
C THR A 503 -16.81 10.64 -13.76
N VAL A 504 -15.63 10.27 -14.24
CA VAL A 504 -14.98 9.00 -13.96
C VAL A 504 -13.62 9.28 -13.32
N SER A 505 -13.38 8.69 -12.16
CA SER A 505 -12.09 8.67 -11.47
C SER A 505 -11.22 7.56 -12.02
N PHE A 506 -9.95 7.88 -12.25
CA PHE A 506 -8.91 6.95 -12.69
C PHE A 506 -7.72 7.05 -11.71
N PRO A 507 -7.59 6.09 -10.78
CA PRO A 507 -6.48 6.06 -9.82
C PRO A 507 -5.13 5.87 -10.53
N LEU A 508 -4.03 5.96 -9.78
CA LEU A 508 -2.69 5.73 -10.32
C LEU A 508 -2.59 4.35 -11.01
N SER A 509 -1.94 4.33 -12.17
CA SER A 509 -1.60 3.10 -12.89
C SER A 509 -0.16 2.66 -12.62
N GLY A 510 0.67 3.54 -12.06
CA GLY A 510 2.07 3.34 -11.72
C GLY A 510 2.81 4.67 -11.69
N TYR A 511 4.08 4.66 -12.06
CA TYR A 511 4.95 5.84 -12.06
C TYR A 511 5.45 6.20 -13.47
N ASN A 512 5.49 5.24 -14.38
CA ASN A 512 5.98 5.41 -15.73
C ASN A 512 4.83 5.67 -16.71
N TRP A 513 4.83 6.86 -17.33
CA TRP A 513 3.78 7.24 -18.27
C TRP A 513 3.73 6.40 -19.55
N ASP A 514 4.74 5.58 -19.85
CA ASP A 514 4.80 4.81 -21.10
C ASP A 514 4.57 3.31 -20.90
N THR A 515 4.95 2.75 -19.75
CA THR A 515 4.91 1.31 -19.51
C THR A 515 3.87 0.88 -18.48
N ASP A 516 3.50 1.75 -17.54
CA ASP A 516 2.57 1.42 -16.46
C ASP A 516 1.11 1.62 -16.90
N VAL A 517 0.66 0.78 -17.85
CA VAL A 517 -0.72 0.76 -18.34
C VAL A 517 -1.60 -0.01 -17.37
N TYR A 518 -2.60 0.66 -16.80
CA TYR A 518 -3.69 -0.01 -16.12
C TYR A 518 -4.56 -0.67 -17.19
N ARG A 519 -4.63 -2.00 -17.18
CA ARG A 519 -5.45 -2.76 -18.13
C ARG A 519 -6.69 -3.30 -17.45
N GLY A 520 -7.84 -3.21 -18.11
CA GLY A 520 -9.06 -3.82 -17.56
C GLY A 520 -9.82 -2.94 -16.56
N TYR A 521 -9.70 -1.61 -16.59
CA TYR A 521 -10.45 -0.75 -15.67
C TYR A 521 -11.93 -0.70 -16.06
N SER A 522 -12.80 -1.26 -15.22
CA SER A 522 -14.23 -1.36 -15.50
C SER A 522 -14.96 -0.07 -15.11
N VAL A 523 -15.67 0.52 -16.08
CA VAL A 523 -16.52 1.71 -15.88
C VAL A 523 -17.90 1.40 -16.43
N GLU A 524 -18.92 1.42 -15.58
CA GLU A 524 -20.31 1.33 -16.05
C GLU A 524 -20.69 2.62 -16.77
N LEU A 525 -21.14 2.50 -18.01
CA LEU A 525 -21.66 3.59 -18.83
C LEU A 525 -23.05 3.23 -19.34
N SER A 526 -23.93 4.23 -19.44
CA SER A 526 -25.29 4.09 -19.95
C SER A 526 -25.58 5.04 -21.12
N GLY A 527 -26.71 4.82 -21.80
CA GLY A 527 -27.17 5.67 -22.91
C GLY A 527 -26.72 5.17 -24.29
N PHE A 528 -26.28 3.93 -24.40
CA PHE A 528 -25.98 3.32 -25.69
C PHE A 528 -27.28 3.02 -26.46
N SER A 529 -27.27 3.34 -27.75
CA SER A 529 -28.20 2.77 -28.72
C SER A 529 -27.79 1.34 -29.06
N THR A 530 -28.73 0.41 -28.98
CA THR A 530 -28.52 -0.99 -29.40
C THR A 530 -28.78 -1.20 -30.90
N ASP A 531 -29.44 -0.24 -31.55
CA ASP A 531 -29.87 -0.36 -32.95
C ASP A 531 -29.00 0.46 -33.91
N SER A 532 -28.24 1.43 -33.39
CA SER A 532 -27.38 2.31 -34.17
C SER A 532 -25.97 2.36 -33.58
N ALA A 533 -25.04 2.90 -34.37
CA ALA A 533 -23.72 3.17 -33.84
C ALA A 533 -23.74 4.34 -32.84
N ASN A 534 -22.82 4.30 -31.89
CA ASN A 534 -22.66 5.25 -30.80
C ASN A 534 -21.34 6.00 -30.94
N ASN A 535 -21.28 7.15 -30.27
CA ASN A 535 -20.04 7.89 -30.10
C ASN A 535 -19.71 7.94 -28.60
N ILE A 536 -18.47 7.63 -28.23
CA ILE A 536 -17.98 7.84 -26.87
C ILE A 536 -17.08 9.06 -26.88
N THR A 537 -17.44 10.08 -26.11
CA THR A 537 -16.63 11.27 -25.88
C THR A 537 -15.90 11.15 -24.56
N VAL A 538 -14.59 11.46 -24.56
CA VAL A 538 -13.81 11.66 -23.33
C VAL A 538 -13.19 13.06 -23.36
N SER A 539 -13.37 13.83 -22.29
CA SER A 539 -12.81 15.17 -22.09
C SER A 539 -12.37 15.36 -20.64
N GLY A 540 -11.78 16.52 -20.31
CA GLY A 540 -11.49 16.88 -18.92
C GLY A 540 -12.75 16.99 -18.04
N SER A 541 -12.60 16.78 -16.73
CA SER A 541 -13.66 17.04 -15.75
C SER A 541 -13.77 18.54 -15.43
N GLY A 542 -14.97 19.12 -15.57
CA GLY A 542 -15.22 20.52 -15.19
C GLY A 542 -14.60 21.58 -16.11
N SER A 543 -14.42 22.80 -15.60
CA SER A 543 -13.92 23.97 -16.35
C SER A 543 -12.44 24.33 -16.06
N GLY A 544 -11.64 23.36 -15.63
CA GLY A 544 -10.31 23.57 -15.03
C GLY A 544 -9.10 23.21 -15.92
N THR A 545 -7.90 23.45 -15.37
CA THR A 545 -6.59 23.14 -15.97
C THR A 545 -6.11 21.72 -15.71
N ASP A 546 -6.88 20.90 -14.99
CA ASP A 546 -6.43 19.56 -14.59
C ASP A 546 -6.52 18.59 -15.78
N PRO A 547 -5.42 17.91 -16.12
CA PRO A 547 -5.40 16.96 -17.22
C PRO A 547 -6.10 15.66 -16.83
N ALA A 548 -6.84 15.08 -17.77
CA ALA A 548 -7.34 13.71 -17.64
C ALA A 548 -6.17 12.70 -17.70
N PRO A 549 -6.41 11.40 -17.43
CA PRO A 549 -5.44 10.36 -17.74
C PRO A 549 -5.13 10.30 -19.24
N GLN A 550 -4.09 9.53 -19.58
CA GLN A 550 -3.80 9.18 -20.97
C GLN A 550 -4.43 7.83 -21.28
N PHE A 551 -4.98 7.67 -22.49
CA PHE A 551 -5.77 6.47 -22.81
C PHE A 551 -5.18 5.68 -23.98
N ASP A 552 -5.08 4.37 -23.81
CA ASP A 552 -4.63 3.41 -24.83
C ASP A 552 -5.82 2.99 -25.70
N ARG A 553 -6.78 2.29 -25.10
CA ARG A 553 -7.96 1.74 -25.78
C ARG A 553 -9.14 1.54 -24.84
N ILE A 554 -10.32 1.36 -25.41
CA ILE A 554 -11.49 0.85 -24.68
C ILE A 554 -11.96 -0.50 -25.21
N GLY A 555 -12.46 -1.35 -24.35
CA GLY A 555 -13.19 -2.57 -24.67
C GLY A 555 -14.70 -2.36 -24.52
N ILE A 556 -15.45 -2.64 -25.58
CA ILE A 556 -16.91 -2.56 -25.62
C ILE A 556 -17.49 -3.97 -25.73
N VAL A 557 -18.56 -4.26 -24.98
CA VAL A 557 -19.19 -5.59 -25.03
C VAL A 557 -19.65 -5.88 -26.47
N ALA A 558 -19.22 -7.05 -26.97
CA ALA A 558 -19.36 -7.45 -28.36
C ALA A 558 -20.81 -7.69 -28.83
#